data_AF-A0A845TPX0-F1
#
_entry.id   AF-A0A845TPX0-F1
#
_cell.length_a   1.000
_cell.length_b   1.000
_cell.length_c   1.000
_cell.angle_alpha   90.00
_cell.angle_beta   90.00
_cell.angle_gamma   90.00
#
_symmetry.space_group_name_H-M   'P 1'
#
loop_
_entity.id
_entity.type
_entity.pdbx_description
1 polymer ?
#
loop_
_entity_poly.entity_id
_entity_poly.type
_entity_poly.pdbx_seq_one_letter_code
_entity_poly.pdbx_strand_id
1 'polypeptide(L)'
;MKTSMIDSGRIEAMISQLKAAATRPQGGVPVVAADPTAVAKTGFADALKASLDGVNASQKTAEGLGSRFALGDDKVSLSDVMISSQKANIGFQATVQVRNKLVSAYQDIMNMQI
;
A
#
# COMPACT_ATOMS: atom_id res chain seq x y z
N MET A 1 -64.39 2.68 -35.22
CA MET A 1 -63.23 1.95 -35.79
C MET A 1 -62.10 2.93 -36.02
N LYS A 2 -61.04 2.93 -35.19
CA LYS A 2 -59.62 3.03 -35.58
C LYS A 2 -58.78 3.04 -34.31
N THR A 3 -58.38 1.85 -33.89
CA THR A 3 -57.18 1.64 -33.08
C THR A 3 -55.96 2.05 -33.92
N SER A 4 -54.83 2.28 -33.26
CA SER A 4 -53.49 2.55 -33.82
C SER A 4 -53.02 3.99 -33.65
N MET A 5 -52.60 4.30 -32.41
CA MET A 5 -51.54 5.27 -32.10
C MET A 5 -50.80 4.78 -30.84
N ILE A 6 -50.47 3.49 -30.76
CA ILE A 6 -49.44 3.04 -29.82
C ILE A 6 -48.10 3.38 -30.48
N ASP A 7 -47.71 4.64 -30.27
CA ASP A 7 -46.35 5.21 -30.29
C ASP A 7 -45.22 4.28 -30.79
N SER A 8 -45.23 3.95 -32.09
CA SER A 8 -44.14 3.17 -32.73
C SER A 8 -42.80 3.89 -32.60
N GLY A 9 -42.80 5.24 -32.55
CA GLY A 9 -41.60 6.04 -32.34
C GLY A 9 -40.98 5.90 -30.95
N ARG A 10 -41.76 5.61 -29.89
CA ARG A 10 -41.21 5.37 -28.54
C ARG A 10 -40.53 4.01 -28.44
N ILE A 11 -41.04 3.01 -29.16
CA ILE A 11 -40.43 1.68 -29.22
C ILE A 11 -39.12 1.75 -30.00
N GLU A 12 -39.06 2.51 -31.10
CA GLU A 12 -37.83 2.74 -31.86
C GLU A 12 -36.78 3.50 -31.04
N ALA A 13 -37.17 4.53 -30.29
CA ALA A 13 -36.28 5.25 -29.38
C ALA A 13 -35.71 4.34 -28.29
N MET A 14 -36.52 3.43 -27.74
CA MET A 14 -36.10 2.49 -26.71
C MET A 14 -35.17 1.40 -27.27
N ILE A 15 -35.42 0.90 -28.49
CA ILE A 15 -34.54 -0.07 -29.17
C ILE A 15 -33.21 0.59 -29.57
N SER A 16 -33.22 1.86 -29.97
CA SER A 16 -32.00 2.63 -30.24
C SER A 16 -31.17 2.83 -28.97
N GLN A 17 -31.83 3.12 -27.84
CA GLN A 17 -31.15 3.23 -26.54
C GLN A 17 -30.60 1.88 -26.05
N LEU A 18 -31.31 0.78 -26.31
CA LEU A 18 -30.83 -0.57 -26.00
C LEU A 18 -29.63 -0.99 -26.87
N LYS A 19 -29.63 -0.63 -28.16
CA LYS A 19 -28.47 -0.84 -29.06
C LYS A 19 -27.26 0.02 -28.68
N ALA A 20 -27.47 1.25 -28.21
CA ALA A 20 -26.40 2.11 -27.71
C ALA A 20 -25.81 1.60 -26.37
N ALA A 21 -26.63 0.95 -25.54
CA ALA A 21 -26.16 0.29 -24.32
C ALA A 21 -25.41 -1.03 -24.61
N ALA A 22 -25.77 -1.75 -25.67
CA ALA A 22 -25.13 -3.01 -26.08
C ALA A 22 -23.78 -2.83 -26.81
N THR A 23 -23.50 -1.65 -27.33
CA THR A 23 -22.22 -1.30 -27.98
C THR A 23 -21.25 -0.58 -27.04
N ARG A 24 -21.64 -0.30 -25.80
CA ARG A 24 -20.68 0.04 -24.74
C ARG A 24 -19.86 -1.22 -24.45
N PRO A 25 -18.54 -1.22 -24.69
CA PRO A 25 -17.69 -2.31 -24.27
C PRO A 25 -17.74 -2.36 -22.74
N GLN A 26 -18.54 -3.25 -22.16
CA GLN A 26 -18.39 -3.69 -20.78
C GLN A 26 -17.21 -4.67 -20.70
N GLY A 27 -16.06 -4.21 -21.16
CA GLY A 27 -14.86 -5.00 -21.38
C GLY A 27 -13.66 -4.07 -21.30
N GLY A 28 -13.33 -3.70 -20.08
CA GLY A 28 -12.26 -2.77 -19.78
C GLY A 28 -12.43 -2.29 -18.36
N VAL A 29 -11.95 -3.09 -17.39
CA VAL A 29 -11.33 -2.45 -16.23
C VAL A 29 -10.44 -1.33 -16.79
N PRO A 30 -10.48 -0.10 -16.28
CA PRO A 30 -9.43 0.83 -16.57
C PRO A 30 -8.17 0.15 -16.02
N VAL A 31 -7.46 -0.59 -16.88
CA VAL A 31 -6.04 -0.80 -16.72
C VAL A 31 -5.55 0.62 -16.85
N VAL A 32 -5.42 1.28 -15.69
CA VAL A 32 -4.56 2.43 -15.55
C VAL A 32 -3.29 1.96 -16.24
N ALA A 33 -3.05 2.45 -17.45
CA ALA A 33 -1.77 2.29 -18.09
C ALA A 33 -0.83 2.96 -17.11
N ALA A 34 -0.23 2.13 -16.24
CA ALA A 34 0.83 2.54 -15.37
C ALA A 34 1.91 2.97 -16.34
N ASP A 35 1.96 4.27 -16.57
CA ASP A 35 3.02 4.91 -17.30
C ASP A 35 4.31 4.41 -16.64
N PRO A 36 5.14 3.59 -17.30
CA PRO A 36 6.32 3.00 -16.67
C PRO A 36 7.33 4.09 -16.26
N THR A 37 7.10 5.33 -16.68
CA THR A 37 7.87 6.52 -16.32
C THR A 37 7.37 7.25 -15.08
N ALA A 38 6.17 6.92 -14.56
CA ALA A 38 5.57 7.54 -13.38
C ALA A 38 5.85 6.80 -12.06
N VAL A 39 6.75 5.81 -12.05
CA VAL A 39 7.41 5.37 -10.82
C VAL A 39 8.42 6.47 -10.47
N ALA A 40 7.91 7.55 -9.88
CA ALA A 40 8.70 8.63 -9.35
C ALA A 40 9.75 8.06 -8.39
N LYS A 41 10.98 7.91 -8.89
CA LYS A 41 12.31 8.18 -8.29
C LYS A 41 12.51 7.97 -6.79
N THR A 42 11.68 7.19 -6.10
CA THR A 42 11.97 6.74 -4.74
C THR A 42 12.60 5.38 -4.95
N GLY A 43 13.93 5.35 -5.00
CA GLY A 43 14.65 4.10 -5.19
C GLY A 43 14.31 3.15 -4.05
N PHE A 44 14.36 1.85 -4.32
CA PHE A 44 14.27 0.84 -3.26
C PHE A 44 15.24 1.15 -2.10
N ALA A 45 16.44 1.67 -2.42
CA ALA A 45 17.42 2.12 -1.44
C ALA A 45 16.91 3.27 -0.56
N ASP A 46 16.20 4.25 -1.12
CA ASP A 46 15.62 5.36 -0.36
C ASP A 46 14.48 4.89 0.55
N ALA A 47 13.62 4.01 0.03
CA ALA A 47 12.54 3.41 0.81
C ALA A 47 13.06 2.52 1.95
N LEU A 48 14.13 1.75 1.68
CA LEU A 48 14.81 0.94 2.68
C LEU A 48 15.46 1.84 3.74
N LYS A 49 16.15 2.91 3.33
CA LYS A 49 16.74 3.88 4.24
C LYS A 49 15.68 4.52 5.13
N ALA A 50 14.57 5.00 4.55
CA ALA A 50 13.46 5.56 5.31
C ALA A 50 12.86 4.56 6.31
N SER A 51 12.77 3.27 5.93
CA SER A 51 12.30 2.20 6.81
C SER A 51 13.27 1.97 7.99
N LEU A 52 14.58 1.93 7.72
CA LEU A 52 15.61 1.80 8.76
C LEU A 52 15.60 3.00 9.72
N ASP A 53 15.50 4.21 9.18
CA ASP A 53 15.40 5.44 9.97
C ASP A 53 14.12 5.43 10.84
N GLY A 54 13.01 4.89 10.32
CA GLY A 54 11.76 4.70 11.06
C GLY A 54 11.88 3.69 12.21
N VAL A 55 12.63 2.60 12.03
CA VAL A 55 12.91 1.63 13.10
C VAL A 55 13.80 2.23 14.18
N ASN A 56 14.81 3.01 13.80
CA ASN A 56 15.64 3.75 14.76
C ASN A 56 14.82 4.78 15.55
N ALA A 57 13.94 5.53 14.88
CA ALA A 57 13.03 6.46 15.55
C ALA A 57 12.09 5.74 16.53
N SER A 58 11.58 4.56 16.15
CA SER A 58 10.73 3.75 17.03
C SER A 58 11.47 3.26 18.27
N GLN A 59 12.73 2.81 18.12
CA GLN A 59 13.58 2.43 19.27
C GLN A 59 13.83 3.60 20.22
N LYS A 60 14.25 4.76 19.70
CA LYS A 60 14.46 5.98 20.51
C LYS A 60 13.19 6.43 21.23
N THR A 61 12.04 6.29 20.58
CA THR A 61 10.75 6.62 21.20
C THR A 61 10.46 5.70 22.38
N ALA A 62 10.66 4.39 22.22
CA ALA A 62 10.45 3.42 23.30
C ALA A 62 11.41 3.66 24.49
N GLU A 63 12.69 3.94 24.21
CA GLU A 63 13.68 4.31 25.23
C GLU A 63 13.29 5.60 25.96
N GLY A 64 12.87 6.63 25.21
CA GLY A 64 12.44 7.90 25.77
C GLY A 64 11.20 7.78 26.65
N LEU A 65 10.20 7.00 26.23
CA LEU A 65 9.02 6.72 27.04
C LEU A 65 9.40 5.93 28.30
N GLY A 66 10.25 4.92 28.19
CA GLY A 66 10.73 4.14 29.34
C GLY A 66 11.49 5.01 30.35
N SER A 67 12.36 5.90 29.88
CA SER A 67 13.08 6.85 30.73
C SER A 67 12.13 7.82 31.44
N ARG A 68 11.17 8.41 30.72
CA ARG A 68 10.18 9.34 31.30
C ARG A 68 9.30 8.65 32.34
N PHE A 69 8.87 7.41 32.06
CA PHE A 69 8.13 6.61 33.03
C PHE A 69 8.96 6.31 34.28
N ALA A 70 10.23 5.93 34.13
CA ALA A 70 11.13 5.68 35.25
C ALA A 70 11.40 6.93 36.11
N LEU A 71 11.31 8.12 35.51
CA LEU A 71 11.39 9.41 36.20
C LEU A 71 10.07 9.83 36.87
N GLY A 72 8.99 9.04 36.73
CA GLY A 72 7.69 9.33 37.34
C GLY A 72 6.84 10.35 36.58
N ASP A 73 7.01 10.47 35.25
CA ASP A 73 6.15 11.33 34.43
C ASP A 73 4.72 10.75 34.32
N ASP A 74 3.76 11.39 34.99
CA ASP A 74 2.34 10.97 35.03
C ASP A 74 1.66 10.95 33.66
N LYS A 75 2.26 11.57 32.63
CA LYS A 75 1.74 11.61 31.26
C LYS A 75 2.11 10.38 30.45
N VAL A 76 3.02 9.54 30.94
CA VAL A 76 3.45 8.31 30.27
C VAL A 76 2.93 7.12 31.04
N SER A 77 2.05 6.32 30.41
CA SER A 77 1.59 5.08 31.01
C SER A 77 2.58 3.95 30.79
N LEU A 78 2.68 3.03 31.75
CA LEU A 78 3.41 1.77 31.58
C LEU A 78 2.97 1.02 30.31
N SER A 79 1.67 1.06 29.99
CA SER A 79 1.13 0.46 28.77
C SER A 79 1.74 1.06 27.51
N ASP A 80 1.95 2.38 27.47
CA ASP A 80 2.55 3.05 26.30
C ASP A 80 4.02 2.66 26.13
N VAL A 81 4.75 2.54 27.24
CA VAL A 81 6.15 2.04 27.23
C VAL A 81 6.19 0.61 26.69
N MET A 82 5.30 -0.26 27.17
CA MET A 82 5.27 -1.66 26.73
C MET A 82 4.88 -1.80 25.25
N ILE A 83 3.86 -1.06 24.80
CA ILE A 83 3.40 -1.10 23.40
C ILE A 83 4.49 -0.54 22.47
N SER A 84 5.09 0.60 22.83
CA SER A 84 6.15 1.21 22.03
C SER A 84 7.39 0.30 21.94
N SER A 85 7.77 -0.34 23.06
CA SER A 85 8.86 -1.31 23.11
C SER A 85 8.58 -2.55 22.26
N GLN A 86 7.36 -3.11 22.32
CA GLN A 86 6.96 -4.23 21.46
C GLN A 86 6.98 -3.85 19.98
N LYS A 87 6.46 -2.67 19.63
CA LYS A 87 6.47 -2.17 18.25
C LYS A 87 7.90 -2.01 17.73
N ALA A 88 8.79 -1.43 18.54
CA ALA A 88 10.20 -1.28 18.19
C ALA A 88 10.88 -2.64 17.97
N ASN A 89 10.63 -3.62 18.85
CA ASN A 89 11.20 -4.97 18.75
C ASN A 89 10.71 -5.71 17.50
N ILE A 90 9.40 -5.69 17.22
CA ILE A 90 8.84 -6.33 16.02
C ILE A 90 9.40 -5.68 14.74
N GLY A 91 9.46 -4.34 14.69
CA GLY A 91 10.02 -3.61 13.55
C GLY A 91 11.51 -3.90 13.34
N PHE A 92 12.27 -4.03 14.43
CA PHE A 92 13.68 -4.42 14.38
C PHE A 92 13.86 -5.85 13.86
N GLN A 93 13.07 -6.80 14.36
CA GLN A 93 13.12 -8.19 13.87
C GLN A 93 12.82 -8.29 12.38
N ALA A 94 11.79 -7.57 11.90
CA ALA A 94 11.48 -7.49 10.48
C ALA A 94 12.67 -6.93 9.66
N THR A 95 13.33 -5.90 10.19
CA THR A 95 14.53 -5.32 9.57
C THR A 95 15.69 -6.32 9.47
N VAL A 96 15.91 -7.12 10.51
CA VAL A 96 16.94 -8.17 10.50
C VAL A 96 16.63 -9.21 9.42
N GLN A 97 15.35 -9.58 9.22
CA GLN A 97 14.96 -10.48 8.14
C GLN A 97 15.27 -9.89 6.76
N VAL A 98 14.95 -8.61 6.53
CA VAL A 98 15.28 -7.92 5.27
C VAL A 98 16.79 -7.87 5.06
N ARG A 99 17.56 -7.52 6.09
CA ARG A 99 19.04 -7.54 6.05
C ARG A 99 19.55 -8.91 5.64
N ASN A 100 19.06 -9.98 6.27
CA ASN A 100 19.48 -11.34 5.96
C ASN A 100 19.16 -11.70 4.51
N LYS A 101 17.97 -11.35 4.01
CA LYS A 101 17.59 -11.58 2.62
C LYS A 101 18.46 -10.80 1.63
N LEU A 102 18.83 -9.57 1.95
CA LEU A 102 19.75 -8.76 1.12
C LEU A 102 21.15 -9.37 1.07
N VAL A 103 21.67 -9.85 2.21
CA VAL A 103 22.96 -10.54 2.27
C VAL A 103 22.92 -11.84 1.48
N SER A 104 21.87 -12.65 1.64
CA SER A 104 21.68 -13.86 0.84
C SER A 104 21.59 -13.56 -0.65
N ALA A 105 20.81 -12.56 -1.07
CA ALA A 105 20.71 -12.18 -2.48
C ALA A 105 22.06 -11.75 -3.08
N TYR A 106 22.88 -11.02 -2.31
CA TYR A 106 24.24 -10.69 -2.72
C TYR A 106 25.12 -11.95 -2.86
N GLN A 107 25.05 -12.86 -1.89
CA GLN A 107 25.75 -14.14 -1.91
C GLN A 107 25.32 -15.01 -3.11
N ASP A 108 24.02 -15.04 -3.42
CA ASP A 108 23.44 -15.81 -4.53
C ASP A 108 23.94 -15.28 -5.89
N ILE A 109 23.98 -13.95 -6.07
CA ILE A 109 24.56 -13.33 -7.27
C ILE A 109 26.04 -13.67 -7.41
N MET A 110 26.79 -13.68 -6.30
CA MET A 110 28.22 -14.02 -6.31
C MET A 110 28.48 -15.50 -6.63
N ASN A 111 27.55 -16.38 -6.25
CA ASN A 111 27.62 -17.82 -6.50
C ASN A 111 26.96 -18.26 -7.82
N MET A 112 26.26 -17.36 -8.53
CA MET A 112 25.90 -17.59 -9.93
C MET A 112 27.19 -17.67 -10.74
N GLN A 113 27.60 -18.90 -11.07
CA GLN A 113 28.67 -19.13 -12.03
C GLN A 113 28.27 -18.51 -13.37
N ILE A 114 29.19 -17.70 -13.92
CA ILE A 114 29.28 -17.43 -15.37
C ILE A 114 29.41 -18.73 -16.16
#